data_AF-A0A0L0ER32-F1
#
_entry.id   AF-A0A0L0ER32-F1
#
_cell.length_a   1.000
_cell.length_b   1.000
_cell.length_c   1.000
_cell.angle_alpha   90.00
_cell.angle_beta   90.00
_cell.angle_gamma   90.00
#
_symmetry.space_group_name_H-M   'P 1'
#
loop_
_entity.id
_entity.type
_entity.pdbx_description
1 polymer ?
#
loop_
_entity_poly.entity_id
_entity_poly.type
_entity_poly.pdbx_seq_one_letter_code
_entity_poly.pdbx_strand_id
1 'polypeptide(L)' 'MNKQPTNLRAKVNKLLSNAGLDWATAKTFEDSLIIHLAKNVDHGVVADLFGFSSRQVVTDKYNSNLLQLSEALNGVYA' A
#
# COMPACT_ATOMS: atom_id res chain seq x y z
N MET A 1 24.37 0.16 -20.11
CA MET A 1 23.61 1.35 -19.67
C MET A 1 22.39 0.88 -18.89
N ASN A 2 22.37 1.16 -17.59
CA ASN A 2 21.43 0.63 -16.61
C ASN A 2 20.04 1.29 -16.81
N LYS A 3 19.11 0.65 -17.51
CA LYS A 3 17.72 1.14 -17.71
C LYS A 3 16.85 0.74 -16.51
N GLN A 4 17.14 1.28 -15.34
CA GLN A 4 16.29 1.11 -14.16
C GLN A 4 15.06 2.09 -14.20
N PRO A 5 14.04 1.90 -13.36
CA PRO A 5 12.62 1.74 -13.72
C PRO A 5 11.79 3.04 -13.68
N THR A 6 12.19 4.08 -14.42
CA THR A 6 11.47 5.36 -14.46
C THR A 6 10.06 5.28 -15.05
N ASN A 7 9.77 4.26 -15.87
CA ASN A 7 8.47 4.15 -16.55
C ASN A 7 7.33 3.71 -15.61
N LEU A 8 7.56 2.75 -14.69
CA LEU A 8 6.48 2.20 -13.88
C LEU A 8 5.97 3.23 -12.84
N ARG A 9 6.90 3.89 -12.14
CA ARG A 9 6.56 4.95 -11.18
C ARG A 9 5.82 6.11 -11.86
N ALA A 10 6.29 6.54 -13.04
CA ALA A 10 5.62 7.59 -13.81
C ALA A 10 4.22 7.17 -14.28
N LYS A 11 4.04 5.91 -14.70
CA LYS A 11 2.74 5.35 -15.06
C LYS A 11 1.77 5.30 -13.89
N VAL A 12 2.21 4.83 -12.73
CA VAL A 12 1.38 4.79 -11.51
C VAL A 12 0.98 6.20 -11.10
N ASN A 13 1.92 7.14 -11.05
CA ASN A 13 1.60 8.54 -10.75
C ASN A 13 0.61 9.14 -11.76
N LYS A 14 0.75 8.83 -13.06
CA LYS A 14 -0.21 9.28 -14.09
C LYS A 14 -1.60 8.67 -13.88
N LEU A 15 -1.69 7.39 -13.52
CA LEU A 15 -2.97 6.74 -13.20
C LEU A 15 -3.64 7.38 -11.98
N LEU A 16 -2.88 7.67 -10.92
CA LEU A 16 -3.39 8.31 -9.71
C LEU A 16 -3.92 9.72 -9.99
N SER A 17 -3.16 10.52 -10.75
CA SER A 17 -3.60 11.87 -11.16
C SER A 17 -4.84 11.83 -12.05
N ASN A 18 -4.91 10.91 -13.02
CA ASN A 18 -6.11 10.71 -13.84
C ASN A 18 -7.35 10.30 -13.02
N ALA A 19 -7.16 9.68 -11.86
CA ALA A 19 -8.22 9.31 -10.93
C ALA A 19 -8.61 10.45 -9.97
N GLY A 20 -8.00 11.63 -10.07
CA GLY A 20 -8.20 12.76 -9.15
C GLY A 20 -7.57 12.57 -7.77
N LEU A 21 -6.64 11.61 -7.62
CA LEU A 21 -5.94 11.31 -6.38
C LEU A 21 -4.59 12.06 -6.32
N ASP A 22 -4.63 13.39 -6.41
CA ASP A 22 -3.42 14.23 -6.52
C ASP A 22 -2.51 14.17 -5.28
N TRP A 23 -3.05 13.77 -4.13
CA TRP A 23 -2.30 13.54 -2.89
C TRP A 23 -1.59 12.18 -2.88
N ALA A 24 -2.00 11.23 -3.73
CA ALA A 24 -1.50 9.87 -3.72
C ALA A 24 -0.23 9.74 -4.55
N THR A 25 0.71 8.93 -4.06
CA THR A 25 1.98 8.64 -4.74
C THR A 25 2.07 7.18 -5.14
N ALA A 26 3.05 6.82 -5.97
CA ALA A 26 3.36 5.42 -6.23
C ALA A 26 3.59 4.58 -4.94
N LYS A 27 4.11 5.20 -3.87
CA LYS A 27 4.26 4.57 -2.55
C LYS A 27 2.88 4.28 -1.92
N THR A 28 1.96 5.24 -1.98
CA THR A 28 0.57 5.09 -1.51
C THR A 28 -0.13 3.94 -2.24
N PHE A 29 0.06 3.85 -3.56
CA PHE A 29 -0.49 2.76 -4.37
C PHE A 29 0.09 1.40 -3.95
N GLU A 30 1.40 1.30 -3.80
CA GLU A 30 2.08 0.09 -3.33
C GLU A 30 1.58 -0.34 -1.94
N ASP A 31 1.49 0.59 -0.98
CA ASP A 31 0.99 0.30 0.36
C ASP A 31 -0.47 -0.18 0.30
N SER A 32 -1.31 0.45 -0.52
CA SER A 32 -2.70 0.02 -0.71
C SER A 32 -2.80 -1.40 -1.29
N LEU A 33 -1.90 -1.74 -2.21
CA LEU A 33 -1.81 -3.08 -2.80
C LEU A 33 -1.40 -4.13 -1.75
N ILE A 34 -0.43 -3.81 -0.89
CA ILE A 34 -0.01 -4.68 0.22
C ILE A 34 -1.20 -4.95 1.15
N ILE A 35 -1.94 -3.91 1.55
CA ILE A 35 -3.11 -4.04 2.43
C ILE A 35 -4.22 -4.87 1.77
N HIS A 36 -4.50 -4.62 0.50
CA HIS A 36 -5.51 -5.36 -0.26
C HIS A 36 -5.18 -6.85 -0.35
N LEU A 37 -3.92 -7.19 -0.63
CA LEU A 37 -3.45 -8.56 -0.72
C LEU A 37 -3.44 -9.23 0.66
N ALA A 38 -2.94 -8.56 1.70
CA ALA A 38 -2.90 -9.08 3.07
C ALA A 38 -4.29 -9.47 3.60
N LYS A 39 -5.36 -8.83 3.12
CA LYS A 39 -6.74 -9.18 3.48
C LYS A 39 -7.17 -10.59 3.02
N ASN A 40 -6.60 -11.09 1.93
CA ASN A 40 -7.06 -12.32 1.26
C ASN A 40 -5.96 -13.37 1.06
N VAL A 41 -4.70 -13.01 1.28
CA VAL A 41 -3.51 -13.83 1.03
C VAL A 41 -2.71 -13.94 2.33
N ASP A 42 -2.09 -15.11 2.57
CA ASP A 42 -1.21 -15.27 3.74
C ASP A 42 -0.11 -14.21 3.77
N HIS A 43 0.10 -13.63 4.95
CA HIS A 43 1.03 -12.53 5.14
C HIS A 43 2.50 -12.91 4.85
N GLY A 44 2.87 -14.20 4.93
CA GLY A 44 4.17 -14.69 4.50
C GLY A 44 4.35 -14.60 2.99
N VAL A 45 3.33 -15.00 2.22
CA VAL A 45 3.35 -14.87 0.74
C VAL A 45 3.43 -13.40 0.33
N VAL A 46 2.70 -12.51 1.01
CA VAL A 46 2.80 -11.06 0.76
C VAL A 46 4.18 -10.54 1.14
N ALA A 47 4.79 -11.02 2.23
CA ALA A 47 6.14 -10.65 2.59
C ALA A 47 7.15 -11.04 1.49
N ASP A 48 7.04 -12.26 0.96
CA ASP A 48 7.91 -12.74 -0.13
C ASP A 48 7.73 -11.93 -1.42
N LEU A 49 6.48 -11.62 -1.81
CA LEU A 49 6.17 -10.85 -3.02
C LEU A 49 6.74 -9.43 -2.99
N PHE A 50 6.79 -8.80 -1.82
CA PHE A 50 7.25 -7.43 -1.64
C PHE A 50 8.66 -7.35 -1.03
N GLY A 51 9.33 -8.48 -0.81
CA GLY A 51 10.69 -8.54 -0.27
C GLY A 51 10.80 -8.04 1.18
N PHE A 52 9.75 -8.20 1.98
CA PHE A 52 9.81 -7.91 3.42
C PHE A 52 10.56 -9.00 4.17
N SER A 53 11.20 -8.60 5.27
CA SER A 53 12.02 -9.50 6.09
C SER A 53 11.21 -10.60 6.80
N SER A 54 9.91 -10.40 7.00
CA SER A 54 9.04 -11.39 7.64
C SER A 54 7.56 -11.11 7.41
N ARG A 55 6.73 -12.14 7.64
CA ARG A 55 5.26 -12.01 7.72
C ARG A 55 4.80 -10.98 8.75
N GLN A 56 5.57 -10.76 9.81
CA GLN A 56 5.20 -9.85 10.89
C GLN A 56 5.12 -8.40 10.39
N VAL A 57 6.04 -8.00 9.50
CA VAL A 57 6.04 -6.66 8.90
C VAL A 57 4.74 -6.39 8.14
N VAL A 58 4.20 -7.38 7.44
CA VAL A 58 2.92 -7.27 6.72
C VAL A 58 1.76 -7.21 7.72
N THR A 59 1.77 -8.04 8.76
CA THR A 59 0.78 -8.01 9.84
C THR A 59 0.71 -6.63 10.50
N ASP A 60 1.86 -6.05 10.85
CA ASP A 60 1.93 -4.75 11.51
C ASP A 60 1.40 -3.63 10.61
N LYS A 61 1.74 -3.66 9.31
CA LYS A 61 1.19 -2.72 8.31
C LYS A 61 -0.33 -2.85 8.19
N TYR A 62 -0.84 -4.07 8.12
CA TYR A 62 -2.28 -4.34 8.01
C TYR A 62 -3.05 -3.86 9.25
N ASN A 63 -2.56 -4.22 10.44
CA ASN A 63 -3.19 -3.82 11.70
C ASN A 63 -3.13 -2.31 11.93
N SER A 64 -1.99 -1.66 11.60
CA SER A 64 -1.87 -0.21 11.71
C SER A 64 -2.88 0.51 10.81
N ASN A 65 -3.12 0.00 9.60
CA ASN A 65 -4.14 0.55 8.70
C ASN A 65 -5.56 0.40 9.27
N LEU A 66 -5.90 -0.74 9.86
CA LEU A 66 -7.21 -0.94 10.51
C LEU A 66 -7.42 -0.01 11.71
N LEU A 67 -6.38 0.19 12.53
CA LEU A 67 -6.44 1.11 13.67
C LEU A 67 -6.66 2.55 13.20
N GLN A 68 -5.92 3.02 12.19
CA GLN A 68 -6.11 4.34 11.61
C GLN A 68 -7.51 4.54 11.02
N LEU A 69 -8.07 3.51 10.36
CA LEU A 69 -9.46 3.55 9.90
C LEU A 69 -10.43 3.66 11.08
N SER A 70 -10.21 2.88 12.14
CA SER A 70 -11.05 2.93 13.33
C SER A 70 -11.02 4.30 14.01
N GLU A 71 -9.84 4.92 14.13
CA GLU A 71 -9.68 6.27 14.67
C GLU A 71 -10.38 7.32 13.79
N ALA A 72 -10.21 7.23 12.47
CA ALA A 72 -10.86 8.13 11.53
C ALA A 72 -12.39 8.03 11.58
N LEU A 73 -12.94 6.82 11.69
CA LEU A 73 -14.38 6.61 11.86
C LEU A 73 -14.87 7.17 13.19
N ASN A 74 -14.17 6.90 14.28
CA ASN A 74 -14.53 7.43 15.60
C ASN A 74 -14.53 8.97 15.62
N GLY A 75 -13.60 9.64 14.93
CA GLY A 75 -13.56 11.10 14.83
C GLY A 75 -14.68 11.73 14.00
N VAL A 76 -15.36 10.97 13.13
CA VAL A 76 -16.51 11.44 12.34
C VAL A 76 -17.84 11.23 13.08
N TYR A 77 -17.92 10.18 13.90
CA TYR A 77 -19.16 9.78 14.57
C TYR A 77 -19.23 10.14 16.08
N ALA A 78 -18.15 10.66 16.67
CA ALA A 78 -18.13 11.20 18.03
C ALA A 78 -18.47 12.69 18.06
#